data_AF-A0A525CDP5-F1
#
_entry.id   AF-A0A525CDP5-F1
#
_cell.length_a   1.000
_cell.length_b   1.000
_cell.length_c   1.000
_cell.angle_alpha   90.00
_cell.angle_beta   90.00
_cell.angle_gamma   90.00
#
_symmetry.space_group_name_H-M   'P 1'
#
loop_
_entity.id
_entity.type
_entity.pdbx_description
1 polymer ?
#
loop_
_entity_poly.entity_id
_entity_poly.type
_entity_poly.pdbx_seq_one_letter_code
_entity_poly.pdbx_strand_id
1 'polypeptide(L)'
;MKHYESVIIGGGPSGMTAALYLLRGRVNVAWVERLAPGGQILLTERVDNYPGFPKGILGYELADTFAAHLAEFDVDKYTDSVGEVEYKQGAIRVQVGEEDIQAKSLIISTGAKFRK
;
A
#
# COMPACT_ATOMS: atom_id res chain seq x y z
N MET A 1 -11.56 -5.65 -17.04
CA MET A 1 -10.27 -5.78 -16.34
C MET A 1 -9.49 -4.49 -16.55
N LYS A 2 -9.21 -3.73 -15.49
CA LYS A 2 -8.38 -2.51 -15.58
C LYS A 2 -6.90 -2.90 -15.70
N HIS A 3 -6.12 -2.04 -16.35
CA HIS A 3 -4.68 -2.24 -16.57
C HIS A 3 -3.87 -1.13 -15.90
N TYR A 4 -2.85 -1.55 -15.16
CA TYR A 4 -1.93 -0.68 -14.44
C TYR A 4 -0.50 -0.92 -14.89
N GLU A 5 0.36 0.06 -14.68
CA GLU A 5 1.80 -0.17 -14.83
C GLU A 5 2.33 -0.92 -13.62
N SER A 6 1.89 -0.56 -12.41
CA SER A 6 2.22 -1.29 -11.19
C SER A 6 1.01 -1.46 -10.28
N VAL A 7 0.90 -2.62 -9.64
CA VAL A 7 0.00 -2.83 -8.49
C VAL A 7 0.83 -2.88 -7.22
N ILE A 8 0.30 -2.29 -6.15
CA ILE A 8 0.89 -2.32 -4.81
C ILE A 8 -0.12 -2.97 -3.87
N ILE A 9 0.30 -4.02 -3.17
CA ILE A 9 -0.54 -4.72 -2.20
C ILE A 9 -0.07 -4.38 -0.79
N GLY A 10 -0.92 -3.71 -0.02
CA GLY A 10 -0.69 -3.32 1.36
C GLY A 10 -0.63 -1.81 1.55
N GLY A 11 -1.27 -1.33 2.60
CA GLY A 11 -1.37 0.08 2.97
C GLY A 11 -0.58 0.43 4.23
N GLY A 12 0.43 -0.35 4.59
CA GLY A 12 1.41 0.05 5.61
C GLY A 12 2.43 1.08 5.09
N PRO A 13 3.43 1.45 5.91
CA PRO A 13 4.47 2.41 5.52
C PRO A 13 5.21 2.02 4.24
N SER A 14 5.51 0.73 4.06
CA SER A 14 6.17 0.20 2.86
C SER A 14 5.34 0.46 1.60
N GLY A 15 4.05 0.09 1.62
CA GLY A 15 3.15 0.26 0.47
C GLY A 15 2.87 1.72 0.15
N MET A 16 2.63 2.55 1.17
CA MET A 16 2.41 3.98 0.97
C MET A 16 3.67 4.70 0.44
N THR A 17 4.86 4.31 0.93
CA THR A 17 6.12 4.85 0.41
C THR A 17 6.34 4.42 -1.04
N ALA A 18 6.11 3.15 -1.37
CA ALA A 18 6.20 2.67 -2.76
C ALA A 18 5.23 3.42 -3.69
N ALA A 19 3.99 3.63 -3.24
CA ALA A 19 2.97 4.38 -3.98
C ALA A 19 3.43 5.82 -4.23
N LEU A 20 3.90 6.50 -3.19
CA LEU A 20 4.39 7.87 -3.29
C LEU A 20 5.47 8.02 -4.36
N TYR A 21 6.46 7.13 -4.38
CA TYR A 21 7.55 7.20 -5.36
C TYR A 21 7.06 6.93 -6.79
N LEU A 22 6.20 5.93 -6.98
CA LEU A 22 5.65 5.61 -8.30
C LEU A 22 4.75 6.74 -8.84
N LEU A 23 3.87 7.29 -7.99
CA LEU A 23 2.97 8.39 -8.36
C LEU A 23 3.74 9.66 -8.71
N ARG A 24 4.83 9.98 -7.99
CA ARG A 24 5.75 11.08 -8.36
C ARG A 24 6.47 10.85 -9.68
N GLY A 25 6.70 9.58 -10.03
CA GLY A 25 7.19 9.16 -11.34
C GLY A 25 6.13 9.17 -12.45
N ARG A 26 4.89 9.58 -12.14
CA ARG A 26 3.72 9.53 -13.05
C ARG A 26 3.39 8.12 -13.55
N VAL A 27 3.71 7.12 -12.75
CA VAL A 27 3.35 5.73 -13.03
C VAL A 27 1.86 5.54 -12.72
N ASN A 28 1.14 4.86 -13.61
CA ASN A 28 -0.24 4.48 -13.34
C ASN A 28 -0.29 3.30 -12.34
N VAL A 29 -0.82 3.56 -11.15
CA VAL A 29 -0.77 2.65 -10.00
C VAL A 29 -2.16 2.28 -9.51
N ALA A 30 -2.35 0.99 -9.21
CA ALA A 30 -3.39 0.52 -8.31
C ALA A 30 -2.79 0.24 -6.93
N TRP A 31 -3.40 0.80 -5.89
CA TRP A 31 -3.00 0.58 -4.49
C TRP A 31 -4.12 -0.14 -3.74
N VAL A 32 -3.82 -1.34 -3.25
CA VAL A 32 -4.79 -2.21 -2.58
C VAL A 32 -4.50 -2.24 -1.08
N GLU A 33 -5.46 -1.83 -0.25
CA GLU A 33 -5.41 -1.92 1.20
C GLU A 33 -6.70 -2.58 1.73
N ARG A 34 -6.58 -3.53 2.65
CA ARG A 34 -7.71 -4.36 3.08
C ARG A 34 -8.65 -3.67 4.08
N LEU A 35 -8.13 -2.83 4.96
CA LEU A 35 -8.90 -2.25 6.06
C LEU A 35 -8.67 -0.75 6.17
N ALA A 36 -7.45 -0.36 6.54
CA ALA A 36 -7.11 1.02 6.82
C ALA A 36 -5.61 1.25 6.56
N PRO A 37 -5.24 2.40 5.97
CA PRO A 37 -3.83 2.78 5.83
C PRO A 37 -3.14 2.86 7.20
N GLY A 38 -1.94 2.31 7.31
CA GLY A 38 -1.11 2.36 8.51
C GLY A 38 -0.51 1.01 8.92
N GLY A 39 -1.18 -0.10 8.58
CA GLY A 39 -0.70 -1.44 8.89
C GLY A 39 -0.48 -1.66 10.40
N GLN A 40 0.61 -2.30 10.80
CA GLN A 40 0.88 -2.62 12.21
C GLN A 40 1.19 -1.39 13.08
N ILE A 41 1.54 -0.23 12.50
CA ILE A 41 1.80 0.98 13.30
C ILE A 41 0.53 1.43 14.03
N LEU A 42 -0.66 1.12 13.49
CA LEU A 42 -1.94 1.40 14.15
C LEU A 42 -2.13 0.61 15.46
N LEU A 43 -1.32 -0.42 15.72
CA LEU A 43 -1.39 -1.23 16.93
C LEU A 43 -0.50 -0.71 18.06
N THR A 44 0.38 0.26 17.78
CA THR A 44 1.23 0.88 18.80
C THR A 44 0.68 2.27 19.14
N GLU A 45 0.67 2.59 20.44
CA GLU A 45 0.27 3.92 20.88
C GLU A 45 1.27 4.98 20.38
N ARG A 46 2.56 4.66 20.47
CA ARG A 46 3.64 5.61 20.22
C ARG A 46 4.84 4.96 19.53
N VAL A 47 5.53 5.76 18.71
CA VAL A 47 6.73 5.41 17.97
C VAL A 47 7.82 6.43 18.30
N ASP A 48 8.88 6.00 18.98
CA ASP A 48 9.99 6.88 19.39
C ASP A 48 11.25 6.72 18.51
N ASN A 49 11.24 5.76 17.59
CA ASN A 49 12.42 5.36 16.82
C ASN A 49 12.28 5.55 15.30
N TYR A 50 11.31 6.33 14.83
CA TYR A 50 11.22 6.69 13.41
C TYR A 50 11.98 8.01 13.15
N PRO A 51 13.06 8.00 12.35
CA PRO A 51 13.83 9.22 12.06
C PRO A 51 12.95 10.33 11.49
N GLY A 52 13.17 11.57 11.95
CA GLY A 52 12.32 12.72 11.64
C GLY A 52 11.40 13.14 12.80
N PHE A 53 11.17 12.26 13.78
CA PHE A 53 10.36 12.54 14.97
C PHE A 53 11.20 12.39 16.26
N PRO A 54 12.10 13.33 16.58
CA PRO A 54 13.00 13.23 17.74
C PRO A 54 12.27 13.25 19.09
N LYS A 55 11.03 13.73 19.12
CA LYS A 55 10.14 13.70 20.28
C LYS A 55 9.13 12.56 20.21
N GLY A 56 9.35 11.55 19.37
CA GLY A 56 8.38 10.51 19.04
C GLY A 56 7.11 11.05 18.37
N ILE A 57 6.21 10.15 18.00
CA ILE A 57 4.92 10.43 17.38
C ILE A 57 3.92 9.32 17.74
N LEU A 58 2.62 9.62 17.79
CA LEU A 58 1.60 8.59 17.99
C LEU A 58 1.49 7.69 16.75
N GLY A 59 1.19 6.41 16.94
CA GLY A 59 1.16 5.44 15.84
C GLY A 59 0.17 5.83 14.74
N TYR A 60 -1.03 6.28 15.13
CA TYR A 60 -2.04 6.75 14.19
C TYR A 60 -1.62 8.03 13.46
N GLU A 61 -0.99 8.99 14.15
CA GLU A 61 -0.52 10.25 13.53
C GLU A 61 0.57 9.98 12.47
N LEU A 62 1.44 9.00 12.73
CA LEU A 62 2.45 8.59 11.76
C LEU A 62 1.81 7.93 10.52
N ALA A 63 0.78 7.09 10.72
CA ALA A 63 0.02 6.50 9.62
C ALA A 63 -0.70 7.57 8.78
N ASP A 64 -1.34 8.54 9.43
CA ASP A 64 -2.02 9.67 8.77
C ASP A 64 -1.02 10.52 7.96
N THR A 65 0.19 10.74 8.50
CA THR A 65 1.25 11.46 7.80
C THR A 65 1.64 10.74 6.50
N PHE A 66 1.78 9.41 6.52
CA PHE A 66 2.06 8.65 5.30
C PHE A 66 0.90 8.67 4.32
N ALA A 67 -0.35 8.57 4.80
CA ALA A 67 -1.53 8.63 3.93
C ALA A 67 -1.70 10.01 3.29
N ALA A 68 -1.39 11.09 4.02
CA ALA A 68 -1.47 12.47 3.53
C ALA A 68 -0.55 12.72 2.33
N HIS A 69 0.62 12.06 2.27
CA HIS A 69 1.49 12.13 1.09
C HIS A 69 0.85 11.61 -0.20
N LEU A 70 -0.18 10.77 -0.10
CA LEU A 70 -0.89 10.21 -1.26
C LEU A 70 -2.15 10.99 -1.63
N ALA A 71 -2.65 11.86 -0.74
CA ALA A 71 -3.96 12.48 -0.86
C ALA A 71 -4.10 13.43 -2.07
N GLU A 72 -2.99 13.99 -2.55
CA GLU A 72 -2.96 14.89 -3.72
C GLU A 72 -2.87 14.14 -5.06
N PHE A 73 -2.63 12.83 -5.03
CA PHE A 73 -2.46 12.03 -6.23
C PHE A 73 -3.76 11.31 -6.60
N ASP A 74 -4.05 11.29 -7.89
CA ASP A 74 -5.09 10.44 -8.46
C ASP A 74 -4.56 9.00 -8.55
N VAL A 75 -4.85 8.21 -7.51
CA VAL A 75 -4.47 6.79 -7.42
C VAL A 75 -5.72 5.95 -7.29
N ASP A 76 -5.81 4.89 -8.09
CA ASP A 76 -6.88 3.91 -7.98
C ASP A 76 -6.68 3.10 -6.69
N LYS A 77 -7.38 3.53 -5.63
CA LYS A 77 -7.34 2.88 -4.32
C LYS A 77 -8.44 1.83 -4.21
N TYR A 78 -8.03 0.59 -3.99
CA TYR A 78 -8.92 -0.52 -3.68
C TYR A 78 -8.95 -0.76 -2.17
N THR A 79 -10.15 -0.77 -1.59
CA THR A 79 -10.34 -1.13 -0.17
C THR A 79 -10.84 -2.57 -0.07
N ASP A 80 -9.97 -3.54 -0.36
CA ASP A 80 -10.31 -4.97 -0.35
C ASP A 80 -9.05 -5.83 -0.16
N SER A 81 -9.23 -7.14 -0.05
CA SER A 81 -8.19 -8.15 0.00
C SER A 81 -7.79 -8.64 -1.39
N VAL A 82 -6.51 -8.98 -1.53
CA VAL A 82 -6.02 -9.73 -2.69
C VAL A 82 -6.11 -11.22 -2.41
N GLY A 83 -6.83 -11.96 -3.26
CA GLY A 83 -7.02 -13.40 -3.15
C GLY A 83 -5.95 -14.20 -3.89
N GLU A 84 -5.79 -13.91 -5.17
CA GLU A 84 -4.89 -14.64 -6.09
C GLU A 84 -4.02 -13.67 -6.88
N VAL A 85 -2.78 -14.09 -7.15
CA VAL A 85 -1.86 -13.42 -8.07
C VAL A 85 -1.31 -14.46 -9.03
N GLU A 86 -1.50 -14.24 -10.33
CA GLU A 86 -1.01 -15.12 -11.40
C GLU A 86 -0.12 -14.33 -12.35
N TYR A 87 1.07 -14.86 -12.67
CA TYR A 87 1.91 -14.33 -13.74
C TYR A 87 1.81 -15.21 -14.98
N LYS A 88 1.35 -14.64 -16.09
CA LYS A 88 1.18 -15.37 -17.34
C LYS A 88 1.46 -14.46 -18.53
N GLN A 89 2.25 -14.97 -19.48
CA GLN A 89 2.52 -14.29 -20.77
C GLN A 89 3.00 -12.83 -20.64
N GLY A 90 3.84 -12.53 -19.64
CA GLY A 90 4.39 -11.18 -19.48
C GLY A 90 3.49 -10.19 -18.74
N ALA A 91 2.39 -10.65 -18.14
CA ALA A 91 1.52 -9.83 -17.31
C ALA A 91 1.14 -10.51 -16.00
N ILE A 92 0.83 -9.69 -15.01
CA ILE A 92 0.43 -10.11 -13.67
C ILE A 92 -1.08 -9.84 -13.53
N ARG A 93 -1.89 -10.89 -13.35
CA ARG A 93 -3.28 -10.80 -12.93
C ARG A 93 -3.30 -10.75 -11.40
N VAL A 94 -4.08 -9.82 -10.84
CA VAL A 94 -4.30 -9.68 -9.40
C VAL A 94 -5.81 -9.68 -9.17
N GLN A 95 -6.30 -10.63 -8.38
CA GLN A 95 -7.69 -10.69 -7.97
C GLN A 95 -7.88 -9.85 -6.70
N VAL A 96 -8.71 -8.81 -6.78
CA VAL A 96 -9.04 -7.88 -5.69
C VAL A 96 -10.54 -8.01 -5.40
N GLY A 97 -10.90 -8.61 -4.27
CA GLY A 97 -12.30 -8.97 -4.01
C GLY A 97 -12.86 -9.90 -5.11
N GLU A 98 -13.92 -9.46 -5.78
CA GLU A 98 -14.53 -10.16 -6.91
C GLU A 98 -14.03 -9.66 -8.28
N GLU A 99 -13.16 -8.66 -8.31
CA GLU A 99 -12.64 -8.05 -9.54
C GLU A 99 -11.23 -8.53 -9.89
N ASP A 100 -10.94 -8.62 -11.17
CA ASP A 100 -9.58 -8.83 -11.68
C ASP A 100 -9.00 -7.54 -12.26
N ILE A 101 -7.75 -7.26 -11.89
CA ILE A 101 -6.91 -6.22 -12.48
C ILE A 101 -5.61 -6.81 -13.01
N GLN A 102 -4.97 -6.11 -13.95
CA GLN A 102 -3.73 -6.56 -14.57
C GLN A 102 -2.63 -5.50 -14.43
N ALA A 103 -1.38 -5.93 -14.23
CA ALA A 103 -0.23 -5.04 -14.14
C ALA A 103 1.02 -5.59 -14.84
N LYS A 104 1.96 -4.68 -15.15
CA LYS A 104 3.30 -5.04 -15.64
C LYS A 104 4.24 -5.40 -14.49
N SER A 105 4.11 -4.71 -13.35
CA SER A 105 4.86 -5.00 -12.12
C SER A 105 3.95 -5.12 -10.89
N LEU A 106 4.46 -5.80 -9.87
CA LEU A 106 3.78 -6.00 -8.59
C LEU A 106 4.74 -5.73 -7.43
N ILE A 107 4.29 -4.91 -6.46
CA ILE A 107 5.00 -4.65 -5.22
C ILE A 107 4.19 -5.25 -4.07
N ILE A 108 4.76 -6.25 -3.39
CA ILE A 108 4.11 -6.94 -2.27
C ILE A 108 4.61 -6.31 -0.96
N SER A 109 3.70 -5.62 -0.28
CA SER A 109 3.96 -4.91 0.99
C SER A 109 2.94 -5.29 2.07
N THR A 110 2.47 -6.54 2.04
CA THR A 110 1.39 -7.09 2.90
C THR A 110 1.76 -7.18 4.39
N GLY A 111 3.04 -6.97 4.72
CA GLY A 111 3.55 -7.03 6.08
C GLY A 111 3.51 -8.45 6.65
N ALA A 112 3.49 -8.53 7.98
CA ALA A 112 3.37 -9.77 8.73
C ALA A 112 2.43 -9.57 9.91
N LYS A 113 2.04 -10.68 10.56
CA LYS A 113 1.31 -10.65 11.83
C LYS A 113 2.19 -11.24 12.91
N PHE A 114 2.13 -10.67 14.11
CA PHE A 114 2.79 -11.25 15.27
C PHE A 114 2.22 -12.65 15.54
N ARG A 115 3.11 -13.63 15.68
CA ARG A 115 2.72 -14.99 16.03
C ARG A 115 2.47 -15.04 17.53
N LYS A 116 1.25 -15.44 17.93
CA LYS A 116 0.95 -15.75 19.33
C LYS A 116 1.70 -17.00 19.78
#